data_AF-A0A1M5V8T9-F1
#
_entry.id   AF-A0A1M5V8T9-F1
#
_cell.length_a   1.000
_cell.length_b   1.000
_cell.length_c   1.000
_cell.angle_alpha   90.00
_cell.angle_beta   90.00
_cell.angle_gamma   90.00
#
_symmetry.space_group_name_H-M   'P 1'
#
loop_
_entity.id
_entity.type
_entity.pdbx_description
1 polymer ?
#
loop_
_entity_poly.entity_id
_entity_poly.type
_entity_poly.pdbx_seq_one_letter_code
_entity_poly.pdbx_strand_id
1 'polypeptide(L)'
;KEMAKKKRKDKIRERIKKRRRQEREEKREYVRYKCIECGIEEEVPKDVVEMFDILDSGDISVPPRFDCVECGGVMEPIKYKGVHGITYRLE
;
A
#
# COMPACT_ATOMS: atom_id res chain seq x y z
N LYS A 1 33.94 -23.75 -19.75
CA LYS A 1 34.01 -22.26 -19.82
C LYS A 1 32.62 -21.63 -19.99
N GLU A 2 31.79 -22.11 -20.93
CA GLU A 2 30.37 -21.72 -21.14
C GLU A 2 29.50 -21.72 -19.87
N MET A 3 29.48 -22.85 -19.13
CA MET A 3 28.65 -22.99 -17.92
C MET A 3 28.98 -21.96 -16.82
N ALA A 4 30.25 -21.55 -16.69
CA ALA A 4 30.67 -20.54 -15.71
C ALA A 4 30.21 -19.12 -16.11
N LYS A 5 30.19 -18.81 -17.42
CA LYS A 5 29.67 -17.55 -17.94
C LYS A 5 28.15 -17.45 -17.73
N LYS A 6 27.42 -18.54 -17.96
CA LYS A 6 25.97 -18.63 -17.69
C LYS A 6 25.64 -18.40 -16.21
N LYS A 7 26.33 -19.09 -15.30
CA LYS A 7 26.17 -18.89 -13.84
C LYS A 7 26.45 -17.45 -13.39
N ARG A 8 27.46 -16.78 -13.96
CA ARG A 8 27.73 -15.36 -13.69
C ARG A 8 26.59 -14.46 -14.16
N LYS A 9 26.06 -14.69 -15.37
CA LYS A 9 24.92 -13.94 -15.93
C LYS A 9 23.65 -14.10 -15.08
N ASP A 10 23.35 -15.31 -14.65
CA ASP A 10 22.18 -15.59 -13.81
C ASP A 10 22.29 -14.90 -12.44
N LYS A 11 23.48 -14.94 -11.81
CA LYS A 11 23.74 -14.24 -10.53
C LYS A 11 23.59 -12.72 -10.65
N ILE A 12 24.00 -12.13 -11.79
CA ILE A 12 23.79 -10.70 -12.06
C ILE A 12 22.30 -10.41 -12.21
N ARG A 13 21.54 -11.24 -12.95
CA ARG A 13 20.09 -11.07 -13.14
C ARG A 13 19.34 -11.10 -11.81
N GLU A 14 19.66 -12.04 -10.92
CA GLU A 14 19.03 -12.12 -9.59
C GLU A 14 19.37 -10.91 -8.70
N ARG A 15 20.61 -10.41 -8.75
CA ARG A 15 20.99 -9.16 -8.05
C ARG A 15 20.19 -7.96 -8.55
N ILE A 16 20.00 -7.83 -9.87
CA ILE A 16 19.21 -6.74 -10.46
C ILE A 16 17.74 -6.86 -10.03
N LYS A 17 17.15 -8.06 -10.05
CA LYS A 17 15.78 -8.28 -9.57
C LYS A 17 15.61 -7.90 -8.09
N LYS A 18 16.55 -8.32 -7.23
CA LYS A 18 16.52 -8.01 -5.80
C LYS A 18 16.60 -6.50 -5.55
N ARG A 19 17.52 -5.81 -6.23
CA ARG A 19 17.67 -4.35 -6.13
C ARG A 19 16.39 -3.62 -6.58
N ARG A 20 15.79 -4.02 -7.70
CA ARG A 20 14.51 -3.45 -8.17
C ARG A 20 13.35 -3.67 -7.20
N ARG A 21 13.34 -4.78 -6.45
CA ARG A 21 12.32 -5.03 -5.41
C ARG A 21 12.53 -4.08 -4.22
N GLN A 22 13.77 -3.94 -3.76
CA GLN A 22 14.12 -3.02 -2.67
C GLN A 22 13.79 -1.56 -3.03
N GLU A 23 14.17 -1.12 -4.24
CA GLU A 23 13.86 0.24 -4.72
C GLU A 23 12.36 0.52 -4.82
N ARG A 24 11.51 -0.50 -5.05
CA ARG A 24 10.05 -0.35 -5.02
C ARG A 24 9.51 -0.22 -3.60
N GLU A 25 10.08 -0.98 -2.68
CA GLU A 25 9.69 -1.00 -1.26
C GLU A 25 10.10 0.30 -0.55
N GLU A 26 11.31 0.82 -0.83
CA GLU A 26 11.79 2.12 -0.33
C GLU A 26 10.95 3.30 -0.83
N LYS A 27 10.36 3.17 -2.02
CA LYS A 27 9.49 4.19 -2.63
C LYS A 27 8.01 3.96 -2.32
N ARG A 28 7.68 2.97 -1.49
CA ARG A 28 6.29 2.68 -1.17
C ARG A 28 5.73 3.83 -0.34
N GLU A 29 4.65 4.41 -0.83
CA GLU A 29 3.91 5.43 -0.10
C GLU A 29 2.93 4.75 0.87
N TYR A 30 2.67 5.41 1.99
CA TYR A 30 1.74 4.94 3.02
C TYR A 30 0.68 6.01 3.29
N VAL A 31 -0.51 5.55 3.64
CA VAL A 31 -1.65 6.36 4.03
C VAL A 31 -1.93 6.07 5.50
N ARG A 32 -2.04 7.12 6.31
CA ARG A 32 -2.39 6.98 7.71
C ARG A 32 -3.89 6.81 7.88
N TYR A 33 -4.27 5.77 8.59
CA TYR A 33 -5.62 5.44 8.99
C TYR A 33 -5.76 5.65 10.48
N LYS A 34 -6.94 6.04 10.92
CA LYS A 34 -7.27 6.20 12.33
C LYS A 34 -8.55 5.45 12.63
N CYS A 35 -8.55 4.67 13.70
CA CYS A 35 -9.76 4.04 14.19
C CYS A 35 -10.68 5.10 14.81
N ILE A 36 -11.95 5.11 14.41
CA ILE A 36 -12.94 6.06 14.92
C ILE A 36 -13.38 5.72 16.35
N GLU A 37 -13.17 4.47 16.78
CA GLU A 37 -13.61 3.99 18.10
C GLU A 37 -12.52 4.15 19.17
N CYS A 38 -11.32 3.61 18.93
CA CYS A 38 -10.23 3.63 19.92
C CYS A 38 -9.17 4.71 19.64
N GLY A 39 -9.19 5.34 18.46
CA GLY A 39 -8.27 6.42 18.09
C GLY A 39 -6.87 5.98 17.67
N ILE A 40 -6.57 4.67 17.60
CA ILE A 40 -5.27 4.18 17.14
C ILE A 40 -5.01 4.56 15.69
N GLU A 41 -3.76 4.90 15.37
CA GLU A 41 -3.32 5.22 14.02
C GLU A 41 -2.47 4.07 13.45
N GLU A 42 -2.74 3.70 12.19
CA GLU A 42 -2.01 2.66 11.46
C GLU A 42 -1.59 3.16 10.07
N GLU A 43 -0.48 2.65 9.57
CA GLU A 43 0.01 2.96 8.22
C GLU A 43 -0.35 1.84 7.25
N VAL A 44 -1.23 2.14 6.30
CA VAL A 44 -1.65 1.22 5.25
C VAL A 44 -0.92 1.59 3.96
N PRO A 45 -0.30 0.63 3.24
CA PRO A 45 0.36 0.96 1.98
C PRO A 45 -0.62 1.53 0.95
N LYS A 46 -0.23 2.62 0.30
CA LYS A 46 -1.08 3.35 -0.65
C LYS A 46 -1.54 2.47 -1.81
N ASP A 47 -0.71 1.56 -2.29
CA ASP A 47 -1.06 0.61 -3.36
C ASP A 47 -2.19 -0.34 -2.93
N VAL A 48 -2.24 -0.71 -1.66
CA VAL A 48 -3.33 -1.51 -1.10
C VAL A 48 -4.60 -0.66 -1.05
N VAL A 49 -4.51 0.56 -0.52
CA VAL A 49 -5.65 1.49 -0.46
C VAL A 49 -6.24 1.76 -1.84
N GLU A 50 -5.41 2.09 -2.83
CA GLU A 50 -5.84 2.34 -4.21
C GLU A 50 -6.44 1.10 -4.86
N MET A 51 -5.89 -0.09 -4.58
CA MET A 51 -6.47 -1.34 -5.07
C MET A 51 -7.89 -1.55 -4.53
N PHE A 52 -8.11 -1.30 -3.24
CA PHE A 52 -9.46 -1.39 -2.66
C PHE A 52 -10.40 -0.30 -3.20
N ASP A 53 -9.91 0.94 -3.39
CA ASP A 53 -10.67 2.06 -3.99
C ASP A 53 -11.12 1.75 -5.44
N ILE A 54 -10.30 1.02 -6.21
CA ILE A 54 -10.65 0.61 -7.58
C ILE A 54 -11.65 -0.55 -7.61
N LEU A 55 -11.50 -1.50 -6.68
CA LEU A 55 -12.31 -2.71 -6.65
C LEU A 55 -13.68 -2.48 -5.99
N ASP A 56 -13.78 -1.49 -5.11
CA ASP A 56 -15.05 -1.12 -4.51
C ASP A 56 -15.96 -0.50 -5.57
N SER A 57 -17.04 -1.20 -5.90
CA SER A 57 -18.09 -0.71 -6.79
C SER A 57 -19.12 0.16 -6.05
N GLY A 58 -18.82 0.50 -4.79
CA GLY A 58 -19.64 1.31 -3.90
C GLY A 58 -19.62 2.81 -4.20
N ASP A 59 -19.97 3.59 -3.18
CA ASP A 59 -20.05 5.04 -3.28
C ASP A 59 -18.65 5.68 -3.21
N ILE A 60 -18.23 6.30 -4.32
CA ILE A 60 -16.97 7.04 -4.45
C ILE A 60 -16.87 8.24 -3.49
N SER A 61 -17.95 8.61 -2.78
CA SER A 61 -17.93 9.67 -1.77
C SER A 61 -17.31 9.21 -0.44
N VAL A 62 -17.19 7.90 -0.22
CA VAL A 62 -16.68 7.31 1.02
C VAL A 62 -15.29 6.69 0.76
N PRO A 63 -14.29 6.94 1.61
CA PRO A 63 -12.99 6.30 1.45
C PRO A 63 -13.06 4.79 1.74
N PRO A 64 -12.10 4.00 1.23
CA PRO A 64 -11.90 2.63 1.68
C PRO A 64 -11.76 2.57 3.21
N ARG A 65 -12.41 1.58 3.84
CA ARG A 65 -12.40 1.35 5.29
C ARG A 65 -11.69 0.03 5.61
N PHE A 66 -11.06 -0.02 6.77
CA PHE A 66 -10.41 -1.23 7.29
C PHE A 66 -10.87 -1.51 8.72
N ASP A 67 -10.77 -2.77 9.14
CA ASP A 67 -11.05 -3.17 10.52
C ASP A 67 -9.81 -2.95 11.38
N CYS A 68 -10.00 -2.29 12.53
CA CYS A 68 -8.94 -2.08 13.51
C CYS A 68 -8.51 -3.40 14.14
N VAL A 69 -7.20 -3.67 14.16
CA VAL A 69 -6.65 -4.91 14.72
C VAL A 69 -6.85 -4.98 16.24
N GLU A 70 -6.83 -3.84 16.93
CA GLU A 70 -6.92 -3.78 18.39
C GLU A 70 -8.36 -3.93 18.92
N CYS A 71 -9.33 -3.28 18.29
CA CYS A 71 -10.72 -3.25 18.80
C CYS A 71 -11.78 -3.78 17.83
N GLY A 72 -11.43 -4.10 16.58
CA GLY A 72 -12.38 -4.50 15.55
C GLY A 72 -13.26 -3.36 15.01
N GLY A 73 -13.01 -2.12 15.46
CA GLY A 73 -13.74 -0.93 15.03
C GLY A 73 -13.32 -0.44 13.65
N VAL A 74 -14.12 0.44 13.06
CA VAL A 74 -13.86 0.96 11.71
C VAL A 74 -12.69 1.94 11.70
N MET A 75 -11.79 1.80 10.72
CA MET A 75 -10.70 2.73 10.45
C MET A 75 -10.95 3.52 9.16
N GLU A 76 -10.72 4.83 9.24
CA GLU A 76 -10.82 5.76 8.11
C GLU A 76 -9.49 6.47 7.86
N PRO A 77 -9.18 6.86 6.60
CA PRO A 77 -7.94 7.56 6.31
C PRO A 77 -7.98 8.99 6.86
N ILE A 78 -6.91 9.38 7.56
CA ILE A 78 -6.76 10.76 8.06
C ILE A 78 -6.71 11.76 6.90
N LYS A 79 -5.97 11.40 5.85
CA LYS A 79 -5.87 12.18 4.61
C LYS A 79 -5.51 11.26 3.45
N TYR A 80 -6.40 11.15 2.49
CA TYR A 80 -6.19 10.33 1.30
C TYR A 80 -6.79 11.01 0.07
N LYS A 81 -6.10 10.89 -1.07
CA LYS A 81 -6.65 11.30 -2.37
C LYS A 81 -6.95 10.02 -3.15
N GLY A 82 -8.23 9.73 -3.32
CA GLY A 82 -8.72 8.57 -4.06
C GLY A 82 -8.33 8.59 -5.53
N VAL A 83 -8.44 7.43 -6.17
CA VAL A 83 -8.16 7.21 -7.59
C VAL A 83 -9.09 8.03 -8.49
N HIS A 84 -10.29 8.36 -7.98
CA HIS A 84 -11.27 9.23 -8.63
C HIS A 84 -11.02 10.73 -8.43
N GLY A 85 -9.93 11.11 -7.74
CA GLY A 85 -9.54 12.51 -7.53
C GLY A 85 -10.19 13.18 -6.32
N ILE A 86 -11.07 12.49 -5.60
CA ILE A 86 -11.72 12.95 -4.36
C ILE A 86 -10.69 12.93 -3.23
N THR A 87 -10.70 13.95 -2.38
CA THR A 87 -9.82 14.03 -1.21
C THR A 87 -10.63 13.81 0.05
N TYR A 88 -10.36 12.70 0.73
CA TYR A 88 -10.95 12.34 2.01
C TYR A 88 -10.10 12.89 3.15
N ARG A 89 -10.77 13.40 4.18
CA ARG A 89 -10.15 13.90 5.41
C ARG A 89 -11.02 13.49 6.58
N LEU A 90 -10.38 12.89 7.59
CA LEU A 90 -11.02 12.64 8.87
C LEU A 90 -10.94 13.93 9.70
N GLU A 91 -12.08 14.46 10.12
CA GLU A 91 -12.18 15.64 11.01
C GLU A 91 -11.90 15.30 12.47
#